data_AF-F9EGY9-F1
#
_entry.id   AF-F9EGY9-F1
#
_cell.length_a   1.000
_cell.length_b   1.000
_cell.length_c   1.000
_cell.angle_alpha   90.00
_cell.angle_beta   90.00
_cell.angle_gamma   90.00
#
_symmetry.space_group_name_H-M   'P 1'
#
loop_
_entity.id
_entity.type
_entity.pdbx_description
1 polymer ?
#
loop_
_entity_poly.entity_id
_entity_poly.type
_entity_poly.pdbx_seq_one_letter_code
_entity_poly.pdbx_strand_id
1 'polypeptide(L)'
;MSTVLVNHWPLHREPTQILRHPEFGLWCGTDQTARWRIEYNAKIVVYGHLHIPRAIELSGVHLEEVSMEYPREWKSQRARSDWLCEMQPCVPNQSSEEA
;
A
#
# COMPACT_ATOMS: atom_id res chain seq x y z
N MET A 1 4.70 19.88 -3.70
CA MET A 1 5.70 18.79 -3.54
C MET A 1 4.94 17.50 -3.31
N SER A 2 5.40 16.36 -3.84
CA SER A 2 4.78 15.04 -3.62
C SER A 2 5.33 14.37 -2.37
N THR A 3 4.50 13.58 -1.70
CA THR A 3 4.88 12.83 -0.49
C THR A 3 4.83 11.32 -0.68
N VAL A 4 5.56 10.60 0.17
CA VAL A 4 5.39 9.16 0.41
C VAL A 4 4.91 9.03 1.85
N LEU A 5 3.71 8.49 2.05
CA LEU A 5 3.16 8.27 3.39
C LEU A 5 3.52 6.86 3.84
N VAL A 6 4.05 6.72 5.06
CA VAL A 6 4.41 5.42 5.63
C VAL A 6 3.68 5.25 6.96
N ASN A 7 2.96 4.16 7.11
CA ASN A 7 2.27 3.82 8.35
C ASN A 7 2.21 2.31 8.53
N HIS A 8 2.23 1.80 9.77
CA HIS A 8 2.09 0.36 9.97
C HIS A 8 0.71 -0.15 9.51
N TRP A 9 -0.35 0.58 9.86
CA TRP A 9 -1.74 0.26 9.48
C TRP A 9 -2.12 0.87 8.12
N PRO A 10 -3.04 0.24 7.36
CA PRO A 10 -3.59 0.87 6.16
C PRO A 10 -4.27 2.21 6.49
N LEU A 11 -4.03 3.22 5.66
CA LEU A 11 -4.64 4.56 5.82
C LEU A 11 -6.06 4.65 5.27
N HIS A 12 -6.50 3.61 4.55
CA HIS A 12 -7.83 3.51 3.95
C HIS A 12 -8.43 2.14 4.29
N ARG A 13 -9.76 2.02 4.24
CA ARG A 13 -10.46 0.79 4.58
C ARG A 13 -10.41 -0.29 3.49
N GLU A 14 -10.17 0.09 2.25
CA GLU A 14 -10.19 -0.84 1.10
C GLU A 14 -9.31 -2.10 1.26
N PRO A 15 -8.05 -2.02 1.74
CA PRO A 15 -7.23 -3.19 2.04
C PRO A 15 -7.88 -4.22 2.98
N THR A 16 -8.78 -3.79 3.87
CA THR A 16 -9.42 -4.68 4.86
C THR A 16 -10.64 -5.41 4.30
N GLN A 17 -11.13 -5.06 3.11
CA GLN A 17 -12.33 -5.66 2.51
C GLN A 17 -12.14 -7.12 2.09
N ILE A 18 -10.89 -7.57 1.93
CA ILE A 18 -10.54 -8.95 1.56
C ILE A 18 -10.23 -9.84 2.77
N LEU A 19 -10.33 -9.32 4.00
CA LEU A 19 -10.10 -10.11 5.20
C LEU A 19 -11.10 -11.25 5.27
N ARG A 20 -10.60 -12.47 5.55
CA ARG A 20 -11.44 -13.65 5.79
C ARG A 20 -12.41 -13.44 6.97
N HIS A 21 -11.97 -12.69 7.97
CA HIS A 21 -12.70 -12.36 9.19
C HIS A 21 -12.80 -10.83 9.31
N PRO A 22 -13.91 -10.22 8.84
CA PRO A 22 -14.07 -8.75 8.78
C PRO A 22 -13.96 -8.04 10.13
N GLU A 23 -14.28 -8.74 11.24
CA GLU A 23 -14.14 -8.25 12.60
C GLU A 23 -12.70 -7.83 12.93
N PHE A 24 -11.69 -8.45 12.30
CA PHE A 24 -10.30 -8.06 12.45
C PHE A 24 -10.03 -6.61 12.01
N GLY A 25 -10.86 -6.09 11.10
CA GLY A 25 -10.78 -4.71 10.62
C GLY A 25 -10.88 -3.64 11.72
N LEU A 26 -11.44 -3.97 12.90
CA LEU A 26 -11.49 -3.08 14.06
C LEU A 26 -10.10 -2.67 14.58
N TRP A 27 -9.07 -3.50 14.32
CA TRP A 27 -7.70 -3.27 14.75
C TRP A 27 -6.77 -2.84 13.62
N CYS A 28 -7.34 -2.50 12.46
CA CYS A 28 -6.59 -2.23 11.23
C CYS A 28 -6.45 -0.74 10.88
N GLY A 29 -6.83 0.20 11.75
CA GLY A 29 -6.64 1.63 11.49
C GLY A 29 -7.83 2.50 11.89
N THR A 30 -8.03 3.62 11.18
CA THR A 30 -9.07 4.62 11.47
C THR A 30 -9.56 5.30 10.18
N ASP A 31 -10.85 5.63 10.10
CA ASP A 31 -11.42 6.34 8.95
C ASP A 31 -10.95 7.81 8.88
N GLN A 32 -10.37 8.36 9.96
CA GLN A 32 -9.85 9.73 10.00
C GLN A 32 -8.67 9.98 9.05
N THR A 33 -7.97 8.92 8.63
CA THR A 33 -6.84 9.02 7.69
C THR A 33 -7.24 8.79 6.23
N ALA A 34 -8.52 8.49 5.95
CA ALA A 34 -8.96 8.05 4.63
C ALA A 34 -8.57 9.01 3.50
N ARG A 35 -8.53 10.31 3.78
CA ARG A 35 -8.24 11.36 2.78
C ARG A 35 -6.78 11.83 2.75
N TRP A 36 -5.94 11.38 3.68
CA TRP A 36 -4.55 11.86 3.81
C TRP A 36 -3.74 11.71 2.52
N ARG A 37 -3.99 10.63 1.76
CA ARG A 37 -3.36 10.41 0.46
C ARG A 37 -3.59 11.56 -0.54
N ILE A 38 -4.74 12.22 -0.49
CA ILE A 38 -5.08 13.38 -1.34
C ILE A 38 -4.60 14.66 -0.68
N GLU A 39 -4.90 14.84 0.62
CA GLU A 39 -4.61 16.08 1.37
C GLU A 39 -3.12 16.40 1.46
N TYR A 40 -2.29 15.36 1.55
CA TYR A 40 -0.83 15.49 1.59
C TYR A 40 -0.16 15.22 0.24
N ASN A 41 -0.92 15.16 -0.86
CA ASN A 41 -0.41 14.93 -2.21
C ASN A 41 0.54 13.71 -2.29
N ALA A 42 0.07 12.58 -1.75
CA ALA A 42 0.85 11.35 -1.73
C ALA A 42 0.91 10.74 -3.13
N LYS A 43 2.11 10.28 -3.51
CA LYS A 43 2.30 9.44 -4.70
C LYS A 43 2.27 7.96 -4.35
N ILE A 44 2.76 7.64 -3.16
CA ILE A 44 2.82 6.28 -2.63
C ILE A 44 2.38 6.30 -1.16
N VAL A 45 1.64 5.28 -0.75
CA VAL A 45 1.37 4.94 0.64
C VAL A 45 1.94 3.56 0.91
N VAL A 46 2.88 3.44 1.83
CA VAL A 46 3.47 2.17 2.25
C VAL A 46 2.84 1.77 3.57
N TYR A 47 2.32 0.54 3.63
CA TYR A 47 1.73 -0.01 4.84
C TYR A 47 2.02 -1.49 5.01
N GLY A 48 1.69 -2.04 6.18
CA GLY A 48 1.79 -3.47 6.45
C GLY A 48 0.59 -3.96 7.24
N HIS A 49 0.87 -4.67 8.33
CA HIS A 49 -0.09 -5.16 9.33
C HIS A 49 -0.99 -6.30 8.86
N LEU A 50 -1.42 -6.31 7.60
CA LEU A 50 -2.37 -7.31 7.11
C LEU A 50 -1.72 -8.66 6.79
N HIS A 51 -0.41 -8.69 6.55
CA HIS A 51 0.30 -9.89 6.11
C HIS A 51 -0.30 -10.44 4.81
N ILE A 52 -0.75 -9.53 3.94
CA ILE A 52 -1.30 -9.84 2.61
C ILE A 52 -0.56 -8.95 1.60
N PRO A 53 0.65 -9.35 1.16
CA PRO A 53 1.45 -8.54 0.25
C PRO A 53 0.69 -8.24 -1.04
N ARG A 54 0.45 -6.95 -1.32
CA ARG A 54 -0.36 -6.50 -2.44
C ARG A 54 -0.13 -5.03 -2.77
N ALA A 55 -0.14 -4.74 -4.06
CA ALA A 55 -0.27 -3.40 -4.62
C ALA A 55 -1.75 -3.09 -4.96
N ILE A 56 -2.25 -1.92 -4.55
CA ILE A 56 -3.54 -1.38 -5.00
C ILE A 56 -3.39 0.07 -5.44
N GLU A 57 -4.12 0.49 -6.48
CA GLU A 57 -4.24 1.90 -6.83
C GLU A 57 -5.56 2.47 -6.34
N LEU A 58 -5.49 3.56 -5.57
CA LEU A 58 -6.67 4.20 -5.03
C LEU A 58 -6.65 5.70 -5.30
N SER A 59 -7.56 6.14 -6.17
CA SER A 59 -7.67 7.53 -6.63
C SER A 59 -6.36 8.06 -7.24
N GLY A 60 -5.66 7.21 -8.00
CA GLY A 60 -4.38 7.55 -8.64
C GLY A 60 -3.16 7.58 -7.70
N VAL A 61 -3.30 7.04 -6.48
CA VAL A 61 -2.19 6.88 -5.52
C VAL A 61 -1.90 5.39 -5.35
N HIS A 62 -0.62 5.01 -5.42
CA HIS A 62 -0.17 3.64 -5.23
C HIS A 62 -0.12 3.30 -3.74
N LEU A 63 -0.79 2.25 -3.30
CA LEU A 63 -0.74 1.74 -1.93
C LEU A 63 -0.05 0.37 -1.97
N GLU A 64 1.08 0.23 -1.28
CA GLU A 64 1.81 -1.05 -1.18
C GLU A 64 1.72 -1.63 0.23
N GLU A 65 1.23 -2.87 0.31
CA GLU A 65 1.38 -3.73 1.48
C GLU A 65 2.73 -4.45 1.42
N VAL A 66 3.62 -4.13 2.36
CA VAL A 66 5.01 -4.64 2.39
C VAL A 66 5.28 -5.63 3.52
N SER A 67 4.24 -6.21 4.12
CA SER A 67 4.42 -7.17 5.21
C SER A 67 5.17 -8.41 4.73
N MET A 68 5.93 -8.99 5.65
CA MET A 68 6.39 -10.35 5.51
C MET A 68 5.43 -11.25 6.27
N GLU A 69 4.87 -12.26 5.60
CA GLU A 69 3.98 -13.22 6.27
C GLU A 69 4.73 -14.06 7.33
N TYR A 70 4.08 -15.03 7.98
CA TYR A 70 4.79 -15.97 8.82
C TYR A 70 5.53 -17.04 7.99
N PRO A 71 6.61 -17.68 8.50
CA PRO A 71 7.35 -18.71 7.77
C PRO A 71 6.52 -19.90 7.25
N ARG A 72 5.35 -20.16 7.85
CA ARG A 72 4.41 -21.19 7.39
C ARG A 72 3.57 -20.74 6.19
N GLU A 73 3.38 -19.44 6.03
CA GLU A 73 2.58 -18.79 4.97
C GLU A 73 3.45 -18.59 3.70
N TRP A 74 4.75 -18.30 3.87
CA TRP A 74 5.73 -18.11 2.77
C TRP A 74 5.95 -19.33 1.87
N LYS A 75 5.67 -20.55 2.34
CA LYS A 75 5.82 -21.75 1.50
C LYS A 75 4.89 -21.72 0.28
N SER A 76 3.80 -20.95 0.35
CA SER A 76 2.88 -20.72 -0.76
C SER A 76 3.28 -19.52 -1.64
N GLN A 77 4.00 -18.54 -1.10
CA GLN A 77 4.37 -17.28 -1.77
C GLN A 77 5.84 -17.24 -2.23
N ARG A 78 6.31 -18.32 -2.86
CA ARG A 78 7.66 -18.46 -3.41
C ARG A 78 8.00 -17.52 -4.57
N ALA A 79 7.19 -16.48 -4.80
CA ALA A 79 7.24 -15.57 -5.94
C ALA A 79 7.99 -14.26 -5.66
N ARG A 80 8.28 -13.91 -4.40
CA ARG A 80 9.12 -12.75 -4.09
C ARG A 80 10.57 -13.22 -3.96
N SER A 81 11.32 -13.09 -5.04
CA SER A 81 12.75 -13.41 -5.08
C SER A 81 13.58 -12.50 -4.17
N ASP A 82 13.06 -11.31 -3.84
CA ASP A 82 13.66 -10.35 -2.92
C ASP A 82 12.64 -9.87 -1.88
N TRP A 83 13.04 -9.81 -0.60
CA TRP A 83 12.21 -9.34 0.51
C TRP A 83 12.07 -7.81 0.55
N LEU A 84 12.93 -7.11 -0.18
CA LEU A 84 12.90 -5.66 -0.29
C LEU A 84 11.91 -5.24 -1.37
N CYS A 85 11.01 -4.32 -1.03
CA CYS A 85 10.12 -3.69 -2.01
C CYS A 85 10.66 -2.30 -2.33
N GLU A 86 11.17 -2.12 -3.55
CA GLU A 86 11.68 -0.83 -4.00
C GLU A 86 10.51 0.12 -4.30
N MET A 87 10.52 1.30 -3.66
CA MET A 87 9.52 2.34 -3.84
C MET A 87 10.13 3.51 -4.60
N GLN A 88 9.71 3.70 -5.85
CA GLN A 88 10.06 4.89 -6.62
C GLN A 88 8.81 5.75 -6.82
N PRO A 89 8.76 6.99 -6.29
CA PRO A 89 7.66 7.89 -6.61
C PRO A 89 7.68 8.14 -8.12
N CYS A 90 6.54 7.88 -8.79
CA CYS A 90 6.40 8.09 -10.24
C CYS A 90 6.95 9.47 -10.62
N VAL A 91 8.06 9.49 -11.35
CA VAL A 91 8.55 10.70 -12.01
C VAL A 91 7.49 11.06 -13.05
N PRO A 92 6.90 12.27 -13.03
CA PRO A 92 5.97 12.65 -14.08
C PRO A 92 6.69 12.52 -15.41
N ASN A 93 6.15 11.66 -16.28
CA ASN A 93 6.63 11.46 -17.63
C ASN A 93 6.73 12.86 -18.28
N GLN A 94 7.94 13.26 -18.69
CA GLN A 94 8.07 14.45 -19.53
C GLN A 94 7.27 14.14 -20.79
N SER A 95 6.23 14.94 -21.01
CA SER A 95 5.27 14.80 -22.08
C SER A 95 5.97 14.68 -23.43
N SER A 96 5.48 13.73 -24.22
CA SER A 96 5.50 13.77 -25.67
C SER A 96 5.09 15.15 -26.16
N GLU A 97 6.04 15.98 -26.59
CA GLU A 97 5.79 17.21 -27.36
C GLU A 97 7.06 17.64 -28.12
N GLU A 98 7.53 16.76 -29.02
CA GLU A 98 8.28 17.16 -30.21
C GLU A 98 7.76 16.30 -31.37
N ALA A 99 6.77 16.85 -32.09
CA ALA A 99 6.34 16.42 -33.42
C ALA A 99 5.88 17.66 -34.19
#